data_AF-A0AAX1IBX2-F1
#
_entry.id   AF-A0AAX1IBX2-F1
#
_cell.length_a   1.000
_cell.length_b   1.000
_cell.length_c   1.000
_cell.angle_alpha   90.00
_cell.angle_beta   90.00
_cell.angle_gamma   90.00
#
_symmetry.space_group_name_H-M   'P 1'
#
loop_
_entity.id
_entity.type
_entity.pdbx_description
1 polymer ?
#
loop_
_entity_poly.entity_id
_entity_poly.type
_entity_poly.pdbx_seq_one_letter_code
_entity_poly.pdbx_strand_id
1 'polypeptide(L)'
;MDPLFQFLLSTMGGVFVFLFFVGREYLRGLGWLLGSWDPNMGCATEDELISKANRSALLIAAVLLAWAFMGPSPYRRNWEIEVMGIGTGMLLAYVVIIRLAASRVKRLLG
;
A
#
# COMPACT_ATOMS: atom_id res chain seq x y z
N MET A 1 21.07 1.58 13.86
CA MET A 1 20.27 0.51 13.24
C MET A 1 20.97 0.11 11.95
N ASP A 2 21.02 -1.18 11.63
CA ASP A 2 21.58 -1.62 10.35
C ASP A 2 20.76 -1.06 9.16
N PRO A 3 21.39 -0.50 8.12
CA PRO A 3 20.69 0.10 6.97
C PRO A 3 19.74 -0.86 6.25
N LEU A 4 20.13 -2.13 6.08
CA LEU A 4 19.32 -3.13 5.41
C LEU A 4 18.14 -3.55 6.28
N PHE A 5 18.35 -3.72 7.58
CA PHE A 5 17.27 -3.98 8.52
C PHE A 5 16.25 -2.83 8.57
N GLN A 6 16.73 -1.58 8.57
CA GLN A 6 15.86 -0.40 8.51
C GLN A 6 15.05 -0.36 7.20
N PHE A 7 15.69 -0.66 6.07
CA PHE A 7 15.01 -0.73 4.77
C PHE A 7 13.91 -1.78 4.77
N LEU A 8 14.18 -3.00 5.27
CA LEU A 8 13.21 -4.09 5.35
C LEU A 8 12.00 -3.72 6.21
N LEU A 9 12.24 -3.17 7.41
CA LEU A 9 11.15 -2.72 8.29
C LEU A 9 10.33 -1.61 7.66
N SER A 10 10.99 -0.65 7.01
CA SER A 10 10.33 0.44 6.30
C SER A 10 9.52 -0.06 5.10
N THR A 11 10.01 -1.09 4.42
CA THR A 11 9.31 -1.80 3.33
C THR A 11 8.05 -2.49 3.86
N MET A 12 8.14 -3.23 4.96
CA MET A 12 6.97 -3.83 5.61
C MET A 12 5.97 -2.76 6.05
N GLY A 13 6.46 -1.64 6.59
CA GLY A 13 5.65 -0.48 6.94
C GLY A 13 4.91 0.10 5.73
N GLY A 14 5.59 0.26 4.59
CA GLY A 14 4.98 0.73 3.35
C GLY A 14 3.89 -0.19 2.80
N VAL A 15 4.14 -1.51 2.82
CA VAL A 15 3.12 -2.52 2.48
C VAL A 15 1.90 -2.36 3.40
N PHE A 16 2.13 -2.32 4.71
CA PHE A 16 1.06 -2.24 5.70
C PHE A 16 0.25 -0.95 5.55
N VAL A 17 0.90 0.21 5.46
CA VAL A 17 0.23 1.51 5.30
C VAL A 17 -0.62 1.52 4.02
N PHE A 18 -0.06 1.05 2.90
CA PHE A 18 -0.80 1.00 1.65
C PHE A 18 -2.02 0.09 1.73
N LEU A 19 -1.85 -1.15 2.19
CA LEU A 19 -2.94 -2.10 2.36
C LEU A 19 -4.00 -1.61 3.35
N PHE A 20 -3.59 -0.94 4.41
CA PHE A 20 -4.49 -0.32 5.36
C PHE A 20 -5.36 0.73 4.67
N PHE A 21 -4.80 1.66 3.90
CA PHE A 21 -5.59 2.68 3.21
C PHE A 21 -6.55 2.09 2.16
N VAL A 22 -6.11 1.09 1.40
CA VAL A 22 -6.94 0.43 0.39
C VAL A 22 -8.06 -0.40 1.05
N GLY A 23 -7.71 -1.20 2.07
CA GLY A 23 -8.59 -2.17 2.70
C GLY A 23 -9.31 -1.70 3.97
N ARG A 24 -9.09 -0.47 4.47
CA ARG A 24 -9.68 -0.01 5.76
C ARG A 24 -11.19 -0.16 5.87
N GLU A 25 -11.92 0.00 4.75
CA GLU A 25 -13.38 -0.10 4.72
C GLU A 25 -13.83 -1.56 4.82
N TYR A 26 -13.09 -2.46 4.18
CA TYR A 26 -13.25 -3.90 4.37
C TYR A 26 -12.91 -4.32 5.79
N LEU A 27 -11.80 -3.81 6.34
CA LEU A 27 -11.38 -4.07 7.74
C LEU A 27 -12.36 -3.51 8.78
N ARG A 28 -13.15 -2.49 8.42
CA ARG A 28 -14.22 -1.96 9.29
C ARG A 28 -15.43 -2.88 9.37
N GLY A 29 -15.71 -3.66 8.33
CA GLY A 29 -16.75 -4.67 8.37
C GLY A 29 -16.32 -5.87 9.22
N LEU A 30 -17.22 -6.56 9.91
CA LEU A 30 -16.90 -7.84 10.56
C LEU A 30 -16.76 -9.01 9.55
N GLY A 31 -17.04 -8.75 8.26
CA GLY A 31 -17.03 -9.75 7.20
C GLY A 31 -15.67 -10.40 6.96
N TRP A 32 -14.56 -9.71 7.21
CA TRP A 32 -13.21 -10.30 7.09
C TRP A 32 -12.85 -11.24 8.26
N LEU A 33 -13.56 -11.14 9.40
CA LEU A 33 -13.38 -12.01 10.57
C LEU A 33 -14.23 -13.26 10.51
N LEU A 34 -15.40 -13.19 9.86
CA LEU A 34 -16.42 -14.25 9.88
C LEU A 34 -16.71 -14.86 8.50
N GLY A 35 -16.22 -14.26 7.41
CA GLY A 35 -16.49 -14.67 6.04
C GLY A 35 -15.24 -15.08 5.26
N SER A 36 -15.45 -15.58 4.03
CA SER A 36 -14.37 -15.84 3.07
C SER A 36 -13.67 -14.53 2.68
N TRP A 37 -12.36 -14.59 2.48
CA TRP A 37 -11.58 -13.46 2.00
C TRP A 37 -12.19 -12.83 0.74
N ASP A 38 -12.55 -11.55 0.80
CA ASP A 38 -13.01 -10.78 -0.36
C ASP A 38 -11.81 -10.21 -1.13
N PRO A 39 -11.54 -10.69 -2.36
CA PRO A 39 -10.42 -10.21 -3.16
C PRO A 39 -10.65 -8.80 -3.74
N ASN A 40 -11.86 -8.24 -3.67
CA ASN A 40 -12.14 -6.83 -4.00
C ASN A 40 -12.00 -5.89 -2.80
N MET A 41 -11.63 -6.41 -1.62
CA MET A 41 -11.41 -5.62 -0.40
C MET A 41 -12.58 -4.67 -0.12
N GLY A 42 -13.81 -5.16 -0.25
CA GLY A 42 -15.04 -4.42 0.01
C GLY A 42 -15.47 -3.43 -1.08
N CYS A 43 -14.79 -3.41 -2.24
CA CYS A 43 -15.21 -2.62 -3.41
C CYS A 43 -16.24 -3.41 -4.25
N ALA A 44 -17.16 -2.71 -4.91
CA ALA A 44 -18.20 -3.34 -5.73
C ALA A 44 -17.62 -3.99 -7.00
N THR A 45 -16.54 -3.42 -7.55
CA THR A 45 -15.87 -3.91 -8.76
C THR A 45 -14.35 -3.83 -8.67
N GLU A 46 -13.66 -4.57 -9.55
CA GLU A 46 -12.21 -4.50 -9.71
C GLU A 46 -11.73 -3.11 -10.13
N ASP A 47 -12.48 -2.41 -10.98
CA ASP A 47 -12.13 -1.05 -11.43
C ASP A 47 -12.20 -0.05 -10.27
N GLU A 48 -13.18 -0.20 -9.37
CA GLU A 48 -13.27 0.61 -8.16
C GLU A 48 -12.08 0.36 -7.23
N LEU A 49 -11.68 -0.90 -7.06
CA LEU A 49 -10.47 -1.26 -6.31
C LEU A 49 -9.22 -0.63 -6.92
N ILE A 50 -9.05 -0.68 -8.23
CA ILE A 50 -7.90 -0.07 -8.93
C ILE A 50 -7.91 1.45 -8.76
N SER A 51 -9.07 2.09 -8.94
CA SER A 51 -9.22 3.54 -8.73
C SER A 51 -8.85 3.95 -7.30
N LYS A 52 -9.30 3.18 -6.30
CA LYS A 52 -8.98 3.40 -4.89
C LYS A 52 -7.51 3.17 -4.59
N ALA A 53 -6.90 2.14 -5.17
CA ALA A 53 -5.47 1.87 -5.08
C ALA A 53 -4.64 3.03 -5.66
N ASN A 54 -5.02 3.55 -6.84
CA ASN A 54 -4.36 4.69 -7.48
C ASN A 54 -4.43 5.95 -6.59
N ARG A 55 -5.62 6.27 -6.07
CA ARG A 55 -5.81 7.43 -5.18
C ARG A 55 -4.99 7.29 -3.90
N SER A 56 -4.95 6.10 -3.31
CA SER A 56 -4.17 5.82 -2.09
C SER A 56 -2.68 5.91 -2.35
N ALA A 57 -2.20 5.38 -3.49
CA ALA A 57 -0.80 5.48 -3.90
C ALA A 57 -0.39 6.94 -4.10
N LEU A 58 -1.25 7.76 -4.72
CA LEU A 58 -0.96 9.18 -4.96
C LEU A 58 -0.90 9.97 -3.64
N LEU A 59 -1.80 9.70 -2.70
CA LEU A 59 -1.77 10.30 -1.37
C LEU A 59 -0.50 9.92 -0.60
N ILE A 60 -0.12 8.64 -0.59
CA ILE A 60 1.08 8.18 0.10
C ILE A 60 2.33 8.74 -0.57
N ALA A 61 2.37 8.79 -1.91
CA ALA A 61 3.47 9.41 -2.64
C ALA A 61 3.63 10.90 -2.30
N ALA A 62 2.53 11.65 -2.21
CA ALA A 62 2.56 13.05 -1.79
C ALA A 62 3.10 13.21 -0.35
N VAL A 63 2.67 12.34 0.57
CA VAL A 63 3.18 12.32 1.95
C VAL A 63 4.67 11.97 1.98
N LEU A 64 5.11 10.98 1.21
CA LEU A 64 6.52 10.60 1.11
C LEU A 64 7.39 11.72 0.53
N LEU A 65 6.88 12.45 -0.47
CA LEU A 65 7.57 13.61 -1.01
C LEU A 65 7.69 14.72 0.05
N ALA A 66 6.61 15.05 0.74
CA ALA A 66 6.65 16.04 1.83
C ALA A 66 7.63 15.61 2.93
N TRP A 67 7.63 14.33 3.27
CA TRP A 67 8.56 13.74 4.23
C TRP A 67 10.01 13.84 3.74
N ALA A 68 10.27 13.57 2.47
CA ALA A 68 11.59 13.72 1.88
C ALA A 68 12.08 15.17 1.89
N PHE A 69 11.19 16.13 1.63
CA PHE A 69 11.51 17.56 1.68
C PHE A 69 11.83 18.06 3.10
N MET A 70 11.23 17.48 4.14
CA MET A 70 11.54 17.84 5.52
C MET A 70 12.97 17.44 5.94
N GLY A 71 13.59 16.53 5.19
CA GLY A 71 15.01 16.21 5.30
C GLY A 71 15.42 15.59 6.65
N PRO A 72 16.74 15.59 6.95
CA PRO A 72 17.25 14.97 8.16
C PRO A 72 16.83 15.76 9.41
N SER A 73 16.49 15.03 10.48
CA SER A 73 16.31 15.60 11.81
C SER A 73 17.27 14.93 12.79
N PRO A 74 17.53 15.53 13.98
CA PRO A 74 18.44 14.94 14.98
C PRO A 74 18.08 13.50 15.37
N TYR A 75 16.80 13.14 15.24
CA TYR A 75 16.24 11.83 15.53
C TYR A 75 16.18 10.89 14.31
N ARG A 76 16.44 11.39 13.10
CA ARG A 76 16.35 10.64 11.83
C ARG A 76 17.55 10.92 10.94
N ARG A 77 18.66 10.24 11.25
CA ARG A 77 19.88 10.27 10.43
C ARG A 77 19.74 9.51 9.11
N ASN A 78 18.93 8.44 9.08
CA ASN A 78 18.75 7.55 7.92
C ASN A 78 17.36 7.71 7.28
N TRP A 79 16.86 8.94 7.19
CA TRP A 79 15.50 9.23 6.68
C TRP A 79 15.31 8.79 5.22
N GLU A 80 16.38 8.84 4.41
CA GLU A 80 16.35 8.45 2.99
C GLU A 80 15.97 6.97 2.83
N ILE A 81 16.62 6.10 3.62
CA ILE A 81 16.37 4.65 3.62
C ILE A 81 14.94 4.34 4.06
N GLU A 82 14.43 5.11 5.03
CA GLU A 82 13.05 4.99 5.51
C GLU A 82 12.04 5.34 4.41
N VAL A 83 12.22 6.48 3.74
CA VAL A 83 11.36 6.93 2.64
C VAL A 83 11.44 5.95 1.45
N MET A 84 12.64 5.50 1.08
CA MET A 84 12.84 4.52 0.01
C MET A 84 12.18 3.18 0.35
N GLY A 85 12.32 2.71 1.59
CA GLY A 85 11.69 1.47 2.03
C GLY A 85 10.18 1.57 1.98
N ILE A 86 9.58 2.62 2.55
CA ILE A 86 8.12 2.80 2.54
C ILE A 86 7.59 2.89 1.10
N GLY A 87 8.25 3.68 0.24
CA GLY A 87 7.90 3.78 -1.18
C GLY A 87 7.98 2.44 -1.90
N THR A 88 9.03 1.66 -1.65
CA THR A 88 9.21 0.31 -2.22
C THR A 88 8.10 -0.63 -1.78
N GLY A 89 7.78 -0.65 -0.48
CA GLY A 89 6.72 -1.49 0.07
C GLY A 89 5.35 -1.17 -0.49
N MET A 90 5.02 0.13 -0.58
CA MET A 90 3.80 0.61 -1.22
C MET A 90 3.71 0.14 -2.67
N LEU A 91 4.80 0.30 -3.44
CA LEU A 91 4.84 -0.06 -4.86
C LEU A 91 4.67 -1.57 -5.08
N LEU A 92 5.32 -2.40 -4.27
CA LEU A 92 5.15 -3.85 -4.31
C LEU A 92 3.70 -4.25 -4.08
N ALA A 93 3.07 -3.73 -3.02
CA ALA A 93 1.68 -4.02 -2.70
C ALA A 93 0.73 -3.53 -3.80
N TYR A 94 0.96 -2.33 -4.32
CA TYR A 94 0.20 -1.75 -5.43
C TYR A 94 0.23 -2.62 -6.69
N VAL A 95 1.42 -3.06 -7.11
CA VAL A 95 1.57 -3.92 -8.30
C VAL A 95 0.84 -5.25 -8.12
N VAL A 96 0.93 -5.86 -6.93
CA VAL A 96 0.23 -7.12 -6.63
C VAL A 96 -1.28 -6.94 -6.72
N ILE A 97 -1.84 -5.89 -6.09
CA ILE A 97 -3.28 -5.61 -6.15
C ILE A 97 -3.75 -5.42 -7.60
N ILE A 98 -3.05 -4.58 -8.37
CA ILE A 98 -3.45 -4.30 -9.75
C ILE A 98 -3.35 -5.56 -10.61
N ARG A 99 -2.30 -6.36 -10.48
CA ARG A 99 -2.18 -7.60 -11.26
C ARG A 99 -3.30 -8.58 -10.93
N LEU A 100 -3.63 -8.75 -9.65
CA LEU A 100 -4.71 -9.63 -9.24
C LEU A 100 -6.07 -9.13 -9.71
N ALA A 101 -6.35 -7.83 -9.59
CA ALA A 101 -7.58 -7.22 -10.11
C ALA A 101 -7.68 -7.39 -11.64
N ALA A 102 -6.65 -6.99 -12.38
CA ALA A 102 -6.62 -7.06 -13.84
C ALA A 102 -6.74 -8.50 -14.37
N SER A 103 -6.14 -9.49 -13.69
CA SER A 103 -6.28 -10.90 -14.08
C SER A 103 -7.72 -11.41 -13.95
N ARG A 104 -8.48 -10.89 -12.99
CA ARG A 104 -9.89 -11.26 -12.76
C ARG A 104 -10.81 -10.62 -13.78
N VAL A 105 -10.60 -9.33 -14.07
CA VAL A 105 -11.29 -8.63 -15.16
C VAL A 105 -11.12 -9.37 -16.49
N LYS A 106 -9.90 -9.81 -16.82
CA LYS A 106 -9.64 -10.58 -18.04
C LYS A 106 -10.38 -11.92 -18.10
N ARG A 107 -10.57 -12.61 -16.96
CA ARG A 107 -11.32 -13.87 -16.91
C ARG A 107 -12.84 -13.67 -17.06
N LEU A 108 -13.36 -12.49 -16.75
CA LEU A 108 -14.79 -12.20 -16.87
C LEU A 108 -15.20 -11.78 -18.29
N LEU A 109 -14.24 -11.30 -19.09
CA LEU A 109 -14.45 -10.80 -20.45
C LEU A 109 -14.15 -11.81 -21.56
N GLY A 110 -13.66 -13.01 -21.22
CA GLY A 110 -13.35 -14.10 -22.16
C GLY A 110 -14.10 -15.37 -21.81
#